data_AF-A0A2J5HZX9-F1
#
_entry.id   AF-A0A2J5HZX9-F1
#
_cell.length_a   1.000
_cell.length_b   1.000
_cell.length_c   1.000
_cell.angle_alpha   90.00
_cell.angle_beta   90.00
_cell.angle_gamma   90.00
#
_symmetry.space_group_name_H-M   'P 1'
#
loop_
_entity.id
_entity.type
_entity.pdbx_description
1 polymer ?
#
loop_
_entity_poly.entity_id
_entity_poly.type
_entity_poly.pdbx_seq_one_letter_code
_entity_poly.pdbx_strand_id
1 'polypeptide(L)'
;MLSSLALPSFAILDAIHHDTVSTMALSAISLPSITYHPEASNAIPVNSPAVAQTYVESFLLGWNGENLQLKLSSETLPKDIRCILQKASEKNLCRWEYDPEYQILKVKAMGSPLHVALKSCIDRSLHKAKFTVLTPDEGECILNYSIPTILSRPPQTDPKLNGGKNCAAWFKESDIMIVFQKEAGGEEFIQVVIEIGFSESYHDLVRDASQWLLRSDGQVKLVAIAKIEENKRQLSIHQKTDQFKRTRDQLVAKHGDNMSREIYETCDSECTPQVSSAGLYKALDSELAASGWVGPISVFIEVWRLRNGEPSLTEPRIDILPIPTCPRDLILKVTDLIPVEHRASFPNFDASRTITIDMTCFRLQLERARMRTALIRALKVIRPLDKEEIDPEFLPPTIS
;
A
#
# COMPACT_ATOMS: atom_id res chain seq x y z
N MET A 1 -52.31 -10.12 -53.90
CA MET A 1 -52.03 -8.82 -54.54
C MET A 1 -50.63 -8.42 -54.13
N LEU A 2 -49.72 -8.47 -55.10
CA LEU A 2 -48.27 -8.26 -54.98
C LEU A 2 -47.93 -6.86 -55.51
N SER A 3 -47.07 -6.11 -54.82
CA SER A 3 -46.27 -5.02 -55.37
C SER A 3 -44.91 -5.06 -54.66
N SER A 4 -43.80 -5.53 -55.23
CA SER A 4 -43.07 -5.08 -56.43
C SER A 4 -42.79 -3.58 -56.43
N LEU A 5 -41.59 -3.19 -56.01
CA LEU A 5 -40.85 -2.07 -56.60
C LEU A 5 -39.34 -2.37 -56.53
N ALA A 6 -38.68 -2.01 -57.63
CA ALA A 6 -37.38 -2.46 -58.07
C ALA A 6 -36.23 -1.56 -57.57
N LEU A 7 -35.04 -2.16 -57.57
CA LEU A 7 -33.72 -1.53 -57.46
C LEU A 7 -33.39 -0.71 -58.72
N PRO A 8 -32.50 0.29 -58.61
CA PRO A 8 -31.62 0.66 -59.70
C PRO A 8 -30.20 0.12 -59.50
N SER A 9 -29.72 -0.50 -60.57
CA SER A 9 -28.35 -0.94 -60.84
C SER A 9 -27.42 0.25 -61.01
N PHE A 10 -26.21 0.19 -60.43
CA PHE A 10 -25.04 0.90 -60.95
C PHE A 10 -23.81 0.00 -60.86
N ALA A 11 -23.10 -0.07 -61.97
CA ALA A 11 -21.96 -0.91 -62.22
C ALA A 11 -20.69 -0.07 -62.36
N ILE A 12 -19.60 -0.62 -61.81
CA ILE A 12 -18.19 -0.50 -62.22
C ILE A 12 -17.46 0.83 -61.96
N LEU A 13 -16.45 0.78 -61.07
CA LEU A 13 -15.06 1.03 -61.43
C LEU A 13 -14.11 0.53 -60.35
N ASP A 14 -13.37 -0.53 -60.68
CA ASP A 14 -12.22 -1.03 -59.94
C ASP A 14 -11.10 0.03 -59.98
N ALA A 15 -10.66 0.49 -58.81
CA ALA A 15 -9.41 1.19 -58.64
C ALA A 15 -8.60 0.46 -57.57
N ILE A 16 -7.66 -0.37 -58.05
CA ILE A 16 -6.64 -1.03 -57.23
C ILE A 16 -5.66 0.05 -56.77
N HIS A 17 -5.78 0.49 -55.51
CA HIS A 17 -4.74 1.23 -54.82
C HIS A 17 -3.91 0.24 -54.00
N HIS A 18 -2.71 -0.05 -54.49
CA HIS A 18 -1.65 -0.68 -53.69
C HIS A 18 -1.14 0.34 -52.67
N ASP A 19 -1.76 0.36 -51.48
CA ASP A 19 -1.19 1.03 -50.32
C ASP A 19 -0.10 0.13 -49.73
N THR A 20 1.13 0.54 -50.00
CA THR A 20 2.34 0.02 -49.39
C THR A 20 2.25 0.26 -47.89
N VAL A 21 1.96 -0.81 -47.13
CA VAL A 21 2.02 -0.81 -45.66
C VAL A 21 3.46 -0.53 -45.25
N SER A 22 3.73 0.74 -44.96
CA SER A 22 4.98 1.19 -44.38
C SER A 22 5.04 0.67 -42.95
N THR A 23 5.81 -0.39 -42.74
CA THR A 23 6.14 -0.94 -41.42
C THR A 23 6.84 0.15 -40.61
N MET A 24 6.08 0.92 -39.83
CA MET A 24 6.65 1.80 -38.82
C MET A 24 7.29 0.91 -37.77
N ALA A 25 8.62 0.84 -37.81
CA ALA A 25 9.42 0.35 -36.70
C ALA A 25 9.01 1.16 -35.46
N LEU A 26 8.39 0.48 -34.49
CA LEU A 26 8.21 0.99 -33.15
C LEU A 26 9.59 1.35 -32.62
N SER A 27 9.92 2.64 -32.66
CA SER A 27 11.10 3.20 -32.03
C SER A 27 11.08 2.71 -30.58
N ALA A 28 12.07 1.92 -30.19
CA ALA A 28 12.26 1.51 -28.81
C ALA A 28 12.43 2.78 -27.98
N ILE A 29 11.35 3.23 -27.34
CA ILE A 29 11.41 4.26 -26.32
C ILE A 29 12.28 3.65 -25.24
N SER A 30 13.53 4.12 -25.15
CA SER A 30 14.43 3.78 -24.06
C SER A 30 13.69 4.16 -22.77
N LEU A 31 13.23 3.13 -22.04
CA LEU A 31 12.64 3.31 -20.74
C LEU A 31 13.71 3.93 -19.84
N PRO A 32 13.39 4.98 -19.08
CA PRO A 32 14.36 5.67 -18.25
C PRO A 32 14.97 4.67 -17.26
N SER A 33 16.30 4.52 -17.31
CA SER A 33 17.05 3.83 -16.26
C SER A 33 16.83 4.61 -14.95
N ILE A 34 16.23 3.95 -13.96
CA ILE A 34 15.93 4.58 -12.68
C ILE A 34 17.21 4.61 -11.88
N THR A 35 17.96 5.70 -12.04
CA THR A 35 19.07 5.99 -11.14
C THR A 35 18.50 6.34 -9.78
N TYR A 36 18.79 5.52 -8.77
CA TYR A 36 18.33 5.78 -7.42
C TYR A 36 19.03 7.01 -6.85
N HIS A 37 18.24 7.98 -6.38
CA HIS A 37 18.73 9.17 -5.70
C HIS A 37 18.39 9.06 -4.20
N PRO A 38 19.38 8.84 -3.31
CA PRO A 38 19.14 8.68 -1.87
C PRO A 38 18.47 9.87 -1.18
N GLU A 39 18.46 11.04 -1.83
CA GLU A 39 17.80 12.26 -1.37
C GLU A 39 16.28 12.24 -1.61
N ALA A 40 15.78 11.28 -2.38
CA ALA A 40 14.37 11.20 -2.75
C ALA A 40 13.53 10.33 -1.78
N SER A 41 14.15 9.79 -0.73
CA SER A 41 13.45 9.05 0.34
C SER A 41 12.86 10.02 1.37
N ASN A 42 11.70 9.67 1.93
CA ASN A 42 11.08 10.42 3.03
C ASN A 42 11.66 10.05 4.41
N ALA A 43 12.66 9.15 4.47
CA ALA A 43 13.24 8.71 5.72
C ALA A 43 13.95 9.85 6.48
N ILE A 44 13.63 10.00 7.77
CA ILE A 44 14.20 11.04 8.64
C ILE A 44 15.65 10.68 8.94
N PRO A 45 16.64 11.53 8.61
CA PRO A 45 18.04 11.26 8.93
C PRO A 45 18.24 11.32 10.45
N VAL A 46 18.87 10.28 11.00
CA VAL A 46 19.18 10.19 12.43
C VAL A 46 20.67 9.95 12.63
N ASN A 47 21.30 10.81 13.43
CA ASN A 47 22.74 10.81 13.66
C ASN A 47 23.16 10.19 15.01
N SER A 48 22.21 9.78 15.85
CA SER A 48 22.51 9.16 17.14
C SER A 48 21.45 8.15 17.57
N PRO A 49 21.85 7.09 18.31
CA PRO A 49 20.92 6.14 18.92
C PRO A 49 19.80 6.77 19.75
N ALA A 50 20.12 7.78 20.57
CA ALA A 50 19.17 8.42 21.47
C ALA A 50 18.01 9.09 20.68
N VAL A 51 18.34 9.80 19.60
CA VAL A 51 17.34 10.42 18.73
C VAL A 51 16.48 9.36 18.04
N ALA A 52 17.07 8.25 17.58
CA ALA A 52 16.32 7.16 16.95
C ALA A 52 15.33 6.53 17.95
N GLN A 53 15.77 6.30 19.19
CA GLN A 53 14.93 5.80 20.26
C GLN A 53 13.77 6.74 20.56
N THR A 54 14.00 8.05 20.67
CA THR A 54 12.93 9.04 20.88
C THR A 54 11.87 8.99 19.77
N TYR A 55 12.28 8.88 18.50
CA TYR A 55 11.33 8.74 17.40
C TYR A 55 10.53 7.44 17.48
N VAL A 56 11.18 6.32 17.81
CA VAL A 56 10.51 5.02 17.96
C VAL A 56 9.53 5.02 19.12
N GLU A 57 9.91 5.53 20.29
CA GLU A 57 9.04 5.61 21.47
C GLU A 57 7.86 6.54 21.21
N SER A 58 8.11 7.74 20.65
CA SER A 58 7.04 8.66 20.26
C SER A 58 6.09 8.02 19.23
N PHE A 59 6.63 7.20 18.32
CA PHE A 59 5.82 6.47 17.36
C PHE A 59 4.95 5.39 18.02
N LEU A 60 5.50 4.60 18.93
CA LEU A 60 4.79 3.51 19.60
C LEU A 60 3.74 4.01 20.59
N LEU A 61 3.97 5.18 21.20
CA LEU A 61 3.02 5.83 22.11
C LEU A 61 1.92 6.60 21.37
N GLY A 62 2.16 6.97 20.11
CA GLY A 62 1.22 7.73 19.31
C GLY A 62 0.24 6.85 18.55
N TRP A 63 -0.97 7.36 18.31
CA TRP A 63 -1.87 6.83 17.29
C TRP A 63 -1.38 7.22 15.89
N ASN A 64 -0.32 6.58 15.41
CA ASN A 64 0.23 6.87 14.10
C ASN A 64 -0.50 6.07 13.02
N GLY A 65 -1.04 6.78 12.02
CA GLY A 65 -1.67 6.16 10.83
C GLY A 65 -0.71 6.02 9.65
N GLU A 66 0.56 6.34 9.86
CA GLU A 66 1.62 6.41 8.85
C GLU A 66 2.83 5.66 9.36
N ASN A 67 3.64 5.11 8.47
CA ASN A 67 4.85 4.40 8.85
C ASN A 67 5.96 5.39 9.22
N LEU A 68 6.72 5.08 10.25
CA LEU A 68 7.96 5.80 10.60
C LEU A 68 9.10 5.23 9.75
N GLN A 69 9.85 6.11 9.10
CA GLN A 69 11.06 5.76 8.37
C GLN A 69 12.21 6.59 8.89
N LEU A 70 13.25 5.91 9.38
CA LEU A 70 14.46 6.53 9.88
C LEU A 70 15.63 6.09 9.01
N LYS A 71 16.48 7.03 8.59
CA LYS A 71 17.74 6.74 7.90
C LYS A 71 18.86 6.75 8.93
N LEU A 72 19.37 5.56 9.25
CA LEU A 72 20.41 5.34 10.26
C LEU A 72 21.26 4.11 9.93
N SER A 73 22.56 4.17 10.23
CA SER A 73 23.48 3.05 10.02
C SER A 73 23.17 1.86 10.94
N SER A 74 23.69 0.68 10.60
CA SER A 74 23.51 -0.50 11.45
C SER A 74 24.15 -0.35 12.84
N GLU A 75 25.21 0.45 12.93
CA GLU A 75 25.89 0.79 14.20
C GLU A 75 25.02 1.70 15.08
N THR A 76 24.21 2.54 14.45
CA THR A 76 23.28 3.45 15.14
C THR A 76 21.91 2.84 15.39
N LEU A 77 21.69 1.56 15.04
CA LEU A 77 20.54 0.73 15.42
C LEU A 77 20.96 -0.23 16.55
N PRO A 78 21.03 0.24 17.82
CA PRO A 78 21.53 -0.55 18.92
C PRO A 78 20.58 -1.69 19.25
N LYS A 79 21.10 -2.63 20.04
CA LYS A 79 20.34 -3.78 20.54
C LYS A 79 19.05 -3.36 21.28
N ASP A 80 19.09 -2.23 21.98
CA ASP A 80 17.98 -1.74 22.79
C ASP A 80 16.79 -1.29 21.93
N ILE A 81 17.03 -0.53 20.86
CA ILE A 81 15.96 -0.14 19.91
C ILE A 81 15.34 -1.39 19.27
N ARG A 82 16.16 -2.38 18.88
CA ARG A 82 15.65 -3.64 18.33
C ARG A 82 14.81 -4.40 19.36
N CYS A 83 15.22 -4.40 20.63
CA CYS A 83 14.48 -5.03 21.72
C CYS A 83 13.11 -4.36 21.94
N ILE A 84 13.06 -3.02 21.92
CA ILE A 84 11.82 -2.23 22.00
C ILE A 84 10.88 -2.60 20.85
N LEU A 85 11.37 -2.55 19.61
CA LEU A 85 10.59 -2.86 18.43
C LEU A 85 10.12 -4.32 18.39
N GLN A 86 10.96 -5.26 18.83
CA GLN A 86 10.61 -6.67 18.92
C GLN A 86 9.48 -6.90 19.92
N LYS A 87 9.57 -6.34 21.13
CA LYS A 87 8.51 -6.41 22.15
C LYS A 87 7.21 -5.76 21.67
N ALA A 88 7.31 -4.61 20.99
CA ALA A 88 6.16 -3.95 20.41
C ALA A 88 5.51 -4.79 19.31
N SER A 89 6.31 -5.47 18.48
CA SER A 89 5.84 -6.38 17.45
C SER A 89 5.13 -7.61 18.03
N GLU A 90 5.65 -8.20 19.11
CA GLU A 90 5.03 -9.33 19.83
C GLU A 90 3.67 -8.95 20.44
N LYS A 91 3.51 -7.67 20.84
CA LYS A 91 2.24 -7.10 21.31
C LYS A 91 1.33 -6.62 20.16
N ASN A 92 1.67 -6.88 18.89
CA ASN A 92 0.95 -6.40 17.71
C ASN A 92 0.76 -4.86 17.68
N LEU A 93 1.74 -4.09 18.17
CA LEU A 93 1.71 -2.63 18.14
C LEU A 93 2.34 -2.05 16.87
N CYS A 94 3.28 -2.77 16.27
CA CYS A 94 3.92 -2.40 15.02
C CYS A 94 4.47 -3.63 14.31
N ARG A 95 4.90 -3.44 13.05
CA ARG A 95 5.87 -4.34 12.41
C ARG A 95 7.11 -3.52 12.10
N TRP A 96 8.28 -4.15 11.98
CA TRP A 96 9.48 -3.40 11.65
C TRP A 96 10.45 -4.21 10.80
N GLU A 97 11.18 -3.49 9.94
CA GLU A 97 12.23 -4.04 9.10
C GLU A 97 13.39 -3.04 9.00
N TYR A 98 14.60 -3.56 8.81
CA TYR A 98 15.78 -2.75 8.57
C TYR A 98 16.38 -3.14 7.23
N ASP A 99 16.40 -2.19 6.32
CA ASP A 99 17.02 -2.29 5.01
C ASP A 99 18.52 -1.95 5.12
N PRO A 100 19.42 -2.95 5.01
CA PRO A 100 20.84 -2.71 5.13
C PRO A 100 21.47 -2.05 3.88
N GLU A 101 20.83 -2.15 2.71
CA GLU A 101 21.33 -1.57 1.45
C GLU A 101 21.19 -0.05 1.48
N TYR A 102 20.09 0.44 2.06
CA TYR A 102 19.78 1.87 2.11
C TYR A 102 19.86 2.47 3.52
N GLN A 103 20.16 1.65 4.53
CA GLN A 103 20.28 2.05 5.93
C GLN A 103 18.99 2.71 6.43
N ILE A 104 17.85 2.06 6.15
CA ILE A 104 16.53 2.56 6.52
C ILE A 104 15.87 1.58 7.48
N LEU A 105 15.54 2.07 8.67
CA LEU A 105 14.62 1.41 9.58
C LEU A 105 13.20 1.85 9.24
N LYS A 106 12.33 0.89 8.91
CA LYS A 106 10.91 1.11 8.69
C LYS A 106 10.15 0.51 9.85
N VAL A 107 9.39 1.32 10.59
CA VAL A 107 8.44 0.89 11.61
C VAL A 107 7.04 1.12 11.06
N LYS A 108 6.35 0.03 10.73
CA LYS A 108 5.03 0.03 10.12
C LYS A 108 3.96 0.20 11.19
N ALA A 109 3.09 1.19 10.99
CA ALA A 109 1.90 1.37 11.82
C ALA A 109 0.93 0.20 11.59
N MET A 110 0.15 -0.14 12.62
CA MET A 110 -0.94 -1.10 12.45
C MET A 110 -1.93 -0.56 11.41
N GLY A 111 -2.23 -1.39 10.40
CA GLY A 111 -2.72 -0.96 9.08
C GLY A 111 -3.74 0.17 9.11
N SER A 112 -3.38 1.31 8.52
CA SER A 112 -4.31 2.42 8.38
C SER A 112 -5.50 2.02 7.49
N PRO A 113 -6.71 2.59 7.68
CA PRO A 113 -7.86 2.21 6.85
C PRO A 113 -7.58 2.36 5.36
N LEU A 114 -6.80 3.38 4.96
CA LEU A 114 -6.40 3.62 3.58
C LEU A 114 -5.47 2.54 3.04
N HIS A 115 -4.51 2.08 3.86
CA HIS A 115 -3.59 1.00 3.51
C HIS A 115 -4.33 -0.33 3.32
N VAL A 116 -5.29 -0.65 4.19
CA VAL A 116 -6.08 -1.90 4.15
C VAL A 116 -7.12 -1.94 3.01
N ALA A 117 -7.45 -0.79 2.42
CA ALA A 117 -8.48 -0.70 1.36
C ALA A 117 -8.13 -1.57 0.14
N LEU A 118 -6.87 -1.54 -0.31
CA LEU A 118 -6.44 -2.33 -1.46
C LEU A 118 -6.41 -3.82 -1.14
N LYS A 119 -5.94 -4.19 0.05
CA LYS A 119 -5.95 -5.58 0.53
C LYS A 119 -7.34 -6.19 0.45
N SER A 120 -8.34 -5.48 0.98
CA SER A 120 -9.74 -5.93 0.94
C SER A 120 -10.26 -6.14 -0.50
N CYS A 121 -9.80 -5.32 -1.44
CA CYS A 121 -10.18 -5.42 -2.85
C CYS A 121 -9.53 -6.63 -3.54
N ILE A 122 -8.25 -6.88 -3.26
CA ILE A 122 -7.52 -8.03 -3.80
C ILE A 122 -8.10 -9.32 -3.24
N ASP A 123 -8.31 -9.41 -1.91
CA ASP A 123 -8.94 -10.56 -1.25
C ASP A 123 -10.26 -10.95 -1.94
N ARG A 124 -11.13 -9.96 -2.17
CA ARG A 124 -12.41 -10.17 -2.85
C ARG A 124 -12.24 -10.62 -4.31
N SER A 125 -11.33 -9.99 -5.05
CA SER A 125 -11.12 -10.28 -6.47
C SER A 125 -10.54 -11.68 -6.66
N LEU A 126 -9.57 -12.07 -5.83
CA LEU A 126 -9.01 -13.42 -5.81
C LEU A 126 -10.06 -14.45 -5.40
N HIS A 127 -10.85 -14.18 -4.36
CA HIS A 127 -11.94 -15.06 -3.97
C HIS A 127 -12.92 -15.29 -5.12
N LYS A 128 -13.35 -14.23 -5.82
CA LYS A 128 -14.20 -14.34 -7.02
C LYS A 128 -13.52 -15.15 -8.13
N ALA A 129 -12.24 -14.92 -8.37
CA ALA A 129 -11.47 -15.62 -9.40
C ALA A 129 -11.38 -17.13 -9.16
N LYS A 130 -11.30 -17.57 -7.90
CA LYS A 130 -11.32 -19.01 -7.54
C LYS A 130 -12.57 -19.74 -8.03
N PHE A 131 -13.70 -19.04 -8.19
CA PHE A 131 -14.96 -19.64 -8.65
C PHE A 131 -15.28 -19.37 -10.12
N THR A 132 -14.55 -18.46 -10.78
CA THR A 132 -14.95 -17.96 -12.11
C THR A 132 -13.86 -18.04 -13.17
N VAL A 133 -12.59 -18.10 -12.78
CA VAL A 133 -11.44 -18.04 -13.69
C VAL A 133 -10.53 -19.24 -13.50
N LEU A 134 -10.18 -19.54 -12.24
CA LEU A 134 -9.32 -20.67 -11.88
C LEU A 134 -10.13 -21.96 -11.90
N THR A 135 -9.46 -23.08 -12.21
CA THR A 135 -10.04 -24.40 -11.91
C THR A 135 -10.07 -24.61 -10.39
N PRO A 136 -10.88 -25.55 -9.86
CA PRO A 136 -10.88 -25.85 -8.43
C PRO A 136 -9.48 -26.16 -7.89
N ASP A 137 -8.74 -27.04 -8.56
CA ASP A 137 -7.38 -27.44 -8.18
C ASP A 137 -6.41 -26.24 -8.17
N GLU A 138 -6.47 -25.37 -9.18
CA GLU A 138 -5.67 -24.15 -9.21
C GLU A 138 -6.05 -23.21 -8.06
N GLY A 139 -7.35 -23.04 -7.81
CA GLY A 139 -7.88 -22.18 -6.76
C GLY A 139 -7.47 -22.60 -5.35
N GLU A 140 -7.26 -23.89 -5.11
CA GLU A 140 -6.73 -24.42 -3.85
C GLU A 140 -5.25 -24.08 -3.65
N CYS A 141 -4.47 -24.06 -4.74
CA CYS A 141 -3.05 -23.72 -4.71
C CYS A 141 -2.75 -22.22 -4.58
N ILE A 142 -3.70 -21.32 -4.89
CA ILE A 142 -3.49 -19.87 -4.82
C ILE A 142 -3.94 -19.31 -3.47
N LEU A 143 -2.99 -18.77 -2.70
CA LEU A 143 -3.22 -18.21 -1.39
C LEU A 143 -2.86 -16.72 -1.34
N ASN A 144 -3.46 -15.98 -0.40
CA ASN A 144 -3.20 -14.55 -0.22
C ASN A 144 -2.94 -14.22 1.26
N TYR A 145 -1.67 -14.11 1.64
CA TYR A 145 -1.22 -13.71 2.97
C TYR A 145 0.23 -13.24 2.89
N SER A 146 0.64 -12.37 3.80
CA SER A 146 2.03 -11.91 3.88
C SER A 146 2.86 -12.83 4.76
N ILE A 147 4.08 -13.15 4.33
CA ILE A 147 5.08 -13.86 5.13
C ILE A 147 6.39 -13.06 5.20
N PRO A 148 7.07 -13.03 6.36
CA PRO A 148 8.44 -12.55 6.42
C PRO A 148 9.31 -13.37 5.48
N THR A 149 9.93 -12.70 4.51
CA THR A 149 10.73 -13.34 3.47
C THR A 149 12.18 -12.93 3.60
N ILE A 150 13.06 -13.91 3.46
CA ILE A 150 14.49 -13.69 3.46
C ILE A 150 14.92 -13.23 2.07
N LEU A 151 15.47 -12.02 1.98
CA LEU A 151 16.04 -11.48 0.74
C LEU A 151 17.57 -11.56 0.77
N SER A 152 18.16 -11.89 -0.38
CA SER A 152 19.61 -11.89 -0.57
C SER A 152 20.16 -10.46 -0.57
N ARG A 153 21.41 -10.26 -0.09
CA ARG A 153 22.06 -8.95 -0.20
C ARG A 153 22.62 -8.70 -1.60
N PRO A 154 22.75 -7.43 -2.01
CA PRO A 154 23.63 -7.09 -3.12
C PRO A 154 25.01 -7.73 -2.89
N PRO A 155 25.65 -8.28 -3.94
CA PRO A 155 27.08 -8.55 -3.88
C PRO A 155 27.77 -7.25 -3.43
N GLN A 156 28.51 -7.29 -2.33
CA GLN A 156 29.23 -6.10 -1.87
C GLN A 156 30.15 -5.62 -2.97
N THR A 157 29.91 -4.41 -3.47
CA THR A 157 30.82 -3.73 -4.40
C THR A 157 32.02 -3.12 -3.69
N ASP A 158 32.08 -3.15 -2.36
CA ASP A 158 33.22 -2.64 -1.59
C ASP A 158 34.30 -3.75 -1.43
N PRO A 159 35.43 -3.66 -2.15
CA PRO A 159 36.49 -4.66 -2.10
C PRO A 159 37.21 -4.70 -0.75
N LYS A 160 36.94 -3.75 0.16
CA LYS A 160 37.59 -3.67 1.47
C LYS A 160 37.00 -4.64 2.49
N LEU A 161 35.85 -5.25 2.21
CA LEU A 161 35.23 -6.29 3.02
C LEU A 161 35.56 -7.70 2.48
N ASN A 162 36.81 -7.92 2.05
CA ASN A 162 37.40 -9.18 1.56
C ASN A 162 37.51 -10.29 2.62
N GLY A 163 36.55 -10.41 3.53
CA GLY A 163 36.40 -11.58 4.38
C GLY A 163 35.10 -12.26 4.01
N GLY A 164 35.17 -13.44 3.36
CA GLY A 164 34.06 -14.26 2.85
C GLY A 164 33.04 -14.74 3.88
N LYS A 165 32.51 -13.83 4.71
CA LYS A 165 31.31 -14.05 5.50
C LYS A 165 30.13 -13.92 4.55
N ASN A 166 29.42 -15.03 4.36
CA ASN A 166 28.15 -15.11 3.66
C ASN A 166 27.35 -13.82 3.88
N CYS A 167 26.95 -13.18 2.78
CA CYS A 167 26.11 -12.00 2.80
C CYS A 167 24.90 -12.26 3.68
N ALA A 168 24.85 -11.64 4.86
CA ALA A 168 23.78 -11.90 5.83
C ALA A 168 22.43 -11.53 5.20
N ALA A 169 21.58 -12.49 4.91
CA ALA A 169 20.26 -12.19 4.38
C ALA A 169 19.45 -11.34 5.39
N TRP A 170 18.44 -10.61 4.92
CA TRP A 170 17.55 -9.84 5.80
C TRP A 170 16.09 -10.21 5.58
N PHE A 171 15.28 -10.03 6.61
CA PHE A 171 13.84 -10.25 6.55
C PHE A 171 13.15 -9.00 6.01
N LYS A 172 12.31 -9.19 5.00
CA LYS A 172 11.40 -8.19 4.46
C LYS A 172 9.99 -8.72 4.48
N GLU A 173 9.03 -7.86 4.76
CA GLU A 173 7.61 -8.24 4.77
C GLU A 173 6.84 -7.31 3.86
N SER A 174 6.11 -7.84 2.89
CA SER A 174 5.27 -7.01 2.03
C SER A 174 3.88 -6.78 2.62
N ASP A 175 3.19 -5.79 2.08
CA ASP A 175 1.81 -5.51 2.48
C ASP A 175 0.82 -6.60 2.04
N ILE A 176 1.04 -7.20 0.86
CA ILE A 176 0.24 -8.32 0.34
C ILE A 176 1.14 -9.25 -0.49
N MET A 177 0.99 -10.57 -0.33
CA MET A 177 1.59 -11.55 -1.23
C MET A 177 0.55 -12.52 -1.78
N ILE A 178 0.67 -12.86 -3.05
CA ILE A 178 -0.03 -14.00 -3.65
C ILE A 178 0.98 -15.13 -3.79
N VAL A 179 0.67 -16.23 -3.10
CA VAL A 179 1.54 -17.40 -2.97
C VAL A 179 0.93 -18.56 -3.74
N PHE A 180 1.76 -19.27 -4.49
CA PHE A 180 1.43 -20.58 -5.02
C PHE A 180 1.91 -21.65 -4.05
N GLN A 181 1.02 -22.53 -3.61
CA GLN A 181 1.35 -23.68 -2.78
C GLN A 181 1.03 -24.96 -3.57
N LYS A 182 2.04 -25.80 -3.80
CA LYS A 182 1.91 -26.99 -4.67
C LYS A 182 0.84 -27.97 -4.17
N GLU A 183 0.86 -28.24 -2.87
CA GLU A 183 -0.06 -29.14 -2.15
C GLU A 183 -0.28 -28.56 -0.75
N ALA A 184 -1.40 -28.89 -0.09
CA ALA A 184 -1.70 -28.37 1.25
C ALA A 184 -0.57 -28.68 2.24
N GLY A 185 0.10 -27.64 2.76
CA GLY A 185 1.25 -27.76 3.66
C GLY A 185 2.59 -28.08 2.96
N GLY A 186 2.63 -28.04 1.63
CA GLY A 186 3.82 -28.20 0.82
C GLY A 186 4.62 -26.90 0.64
N GLU A 187 5.57 -26.94 -0.31
CA GLU A 187 6.42 -25.81 -0.66
C GLU A 187 5.60 -24.62 -1.19
N GLU A 188 5.99 -23.42 -0.75
CA GLU A 188 5.33 -22.16 -1.04
C GLU A 188 6.22 -21.29 -1.93
N PHE A 189 5.63 -20.74 -2.99
CA PHE A 189 6.32 -19.90 -3.96
C PHE A 189 5.65 -18.53 -4.00
N ILE A 190 6.38 -17.49 -3.58
CA ILE A 190 5.87 -16.12 -3.60
C ILE A 190 5.85 -15.63 -5.05
N GLN A 191 4.68 -15.53 -5.68
CA GLN A 191 4.59 -15.20 -7.09
C GLN A 191 4.39 -13.71 -7.35
N VAL A 192 3.50 -13.10 -6.58
CA VAL A 192 3.16 -11.68 -6.69
C VAL A 192 3.34 -11.01 -5.35
N VAL A 193 4.04 -9.88 -5.35
CA VAL A 193 4.14 -8.99 -4.20
C VAL A 193 3.42 -7.68 -4.50
N ILE A 194 2.72 -7.12 -3.53
CA ILE A 194 2.09 -5.82 -3.66
C ILE A 194 2.49 -4.96 -2.45
N GLU A 195 3.10 -3.82 -2.73
CA GLU A 195 3.51 -2.83 -1.73
C GLU A 195 2.65 -1.58 -1.83
N ILE A 196 2.23 -1.06 -0.69
CA ILE A 196 1.29 0.06 -0.58
C ILE A 196 1.99 1.19 0.18
N GLY A 197 2.30 2.26 -0.52
CA GLY A 197 2.91 3.44 0.09
C GLY A 197 1.89 4.51 0.42
N PHE A 198 1.83 4.91 1.69
CA PHE A 198 1.08 6.09 2.10
C PHE A 198 2.04 7.20 2.55
N SER A 199 2.87 6.94 3.56
CA SER A 199 3.94 7.86 3.97
C SER A 199 5.23 7.68 3.18
N GLU A 200 5.40 6.51 2.55
CA GLU A 200 6.49 6.19 1.65
C GLU A 200 6.53 7.14 0.46
N SER A 201 7.74 7.57 0.09
CA SER A 201 7.94 8.23 -1.20
C SER A 201 7.73 7.23 -2.34
N TYR A 202 7.51 7.75 -3.55
CA TYR A 202 7.49 6.91 -4.75
C TYR A 202 8.82 6.14 -4.93
N HIS A 203 9.96 6.78 -4.65
CA HIS A 203 11.27 6.15 -4.79
C HIS A 203 11.50 5.02 -3.78
N ASP A 204 10.96 5.14 -2.56
CA ASP A 204 10.98 4.05 -1.58
C ASP A 204 10.20 2.83 -2.10
N LEU A 205 9.04 3.03 -2.75
CA LEU A 205 8.26 1.93 -3.34
C LEU A 205 8.95 1.29 -4.55
N VAL A 206 9.55 2.09 -5.42
CA VAL A 206 10.31 1.56 -6.59
C VAL A 206 11.53 0.77 -6.11
N ARG A 207 12.22 1.24 -5.06
CA ARG A 207 13.26 0.47 -4.38
C ARG A 207 12.69 -0.85 -3.88
N ASP A 208 11.55 -0.82 -3.18
CA ASP A 208 10.95 -2.03 -2.64
C ASP A 208 10.66 -3.04 -3.75
N ALA A 209 10.10 -2.59 -4.87
CA ALA A 209 9.88 -3.43 -6.06
C ALA A 209 11.18 -4.00 -6.65
N SER A 210 12.22 -3.18 -6.76
CA SER A 210 13.53 -3.60 -7.23
C SER A 210 14.13 -4.70 -6.34
N GLN A 211 14.08 -4.53 -5.01
CA GLN A 211 14.58 -5.52 -4.07
C GLN A 211 13.81 -6.83 -4.15
N TRP A 212 12.48 -6.81 -4.19
CA TRP A 212 11.69 -8.02 -4.36
C TRP A 212 12.03 -8.77 -5.65
N LEU A 213 12.19 -8.05 -6.75
CA LEU A 213 12.50 -8.66 -8.05
C LEU A 213 13.93 -9.20 -8.11
N LEU A 214 14.92 -8.47 -7.60
CA LEU A 214 16.33 -8.83 -7.73
C LEU A 214 16.85 -9.75 -6.61
N ARG A 215 16.23 -9.72 -5.43
CA ARG A 215 16.78 -10.34 -4.22
C ARG A 215 16.00 -11.55 -3.71
N SER A 216 14.83 -11.84 -4.29
CA SER A 216 14.00 -13.01 -3.95
C SER A 216 14.47 -14.32 -4.60
N ASP A 217 15.68 -14.36 -5.17
CA ASP A 217 16.21 -15.53 -5.90
C ASP A 217 15.28 -16.01 -7.02
N GLY A 218 14.61 -15.06 -7.68
CA GLY A 218 13.68 -15.34 -8.77
C GLY A 218 12.34 -15.94 -8.36
N GLN A 219 12.03 -16.03 -7.05
CA GLN A 219 10.71 -16.45 -6.58
C GLN A 219 9.63 -15.48 -7.04
N VAL A 220 9.81 -14.18 -6.78
CA VAL A 220 8.84 -13.12 -7.13
C VAL A 220 8.88 -12.83 -8.63
N LYS A 221 7.76 -13.02 -9.32
CA LYS A 221 7.63 -12.79 -10.77
C LYS A 221 7.09 -11.41 -11.13
N LEU A 222 6.31 -10.83 -10.21
CA LEU A 222 5.66 -9.54 -10.40
C LEU A 222 5.60 -8.78 -9.08
N VAL A 223 5.87 -7.48 -9.15
CA VAL A 223 5.58 -6.57 -8.03
C VAL A 223 4.61 -5.51 -8.49
N ALA A 224 3.52 -5.28 -7.76
CA ALA A 224 2.70 -4.10 -7.94
C ALA A 224 3.00 -3.10 -6.82
N ILE A 225 3.17 -1.83 -7.16
CA ILE A 225 3.26 -0.75 -6.17
C ILE A 225 1.99 0.09 -6.26
N ALA A 226 1.37 0.37 -5.12
CA ALA A 226 0.22 1.24 -5.01
C ALA A 226 0.61 2.46 -4.19
N LYS A 227 0.64 3.64 -4.82
CA LYS A 227 0.93 4.88 -4.12
C LYS A 227 -0.36 5.59 -3.79
N ILE A 228 -0.58 5.84 -2.51
CA ILE A 228 -1.64 6.69 -1.97
C ILE A 228 -0.97 7.96 -1.46
N GLU A 229 -1.44 9.11 -1.92
CA GLU A 229 -0.93 10.41 -1.51
C GLU A 229 -2.08 11.30 -1.07
N GLU A 230 -1.95 11.86 0.14
CA GLU A 230 -2.89 12.84 0.67
C GLU A 230 -2.28 14.24 0.56
N ASN A 231 -3.06 15.18 0.03
CA ASN A 231 -2.69 16.59 0.04
C ASN A 231 -2.90 17.21 1.43
N LYS A 232 -1.97 16.93 2.34
CA LYS A 232 -1.96 17.47 3.72
C LYS A 232 -1.86 18.99 3.76
N ARG A 233 -1.22 19.62 2.77
CA ARG A 233 -1.13 21.08 2.69
C ARG A 233 -2.50 21.70 2.50
N GLN A 234 -3.30 21.17 1.58
CA GLN A 234 -4.66 21.65 1.34
C GLN A 234 -5.55 21.39 2.56
N LEU A 235 -5.41 20.23 3.21
CA LEU A 235 -6.09 19.96 4.47
C LEU A 235 -5.74 21.01 5.53
N SER A 236 -4.46 21.30 5.74
CA SER A 236 -4.00 22.29 6.72
C SER A 236 -4.56 23.69 6.42
N ILE A 237 -4.62 24.10 5.14
CA ILE A 237 -5.24 25.37 4.75
C ILE A 237 -6.74 25.36 5.08
N HIS A 238 -7.45 24.29 4.74
CA HIS A 238 -8.88 24.16 5.01
C HIS A 238 -9.19 24.19 6.52
N GLN A 239 -8.40 23.50 7.34
CA GLN A 239 -8.58 23.45 8.79
C GLN A 239 -8.33 24.79 9.49
N LYS A 240 -7.68 25.75 8.82
CA LYS A 240 -7.51 27.12 9.34
C LYS A 240 -8.72 28.01 9.07
N THR A 241 -9.65 27.59 8.21
CA THR A 241 -10.85 28.37 7.88
C THR A 241 -11.82 28.44 9.05
N ASP A 242 -12.57 29.54 9.15
CA ASP A 242 -13.58 29.71 10.20
C ASP A 242 -14.73 28.71 10.06
N GLN A 243 -15.04 28.30 8.83
CA GLN A 243 -16.04 27.26 8.57
C GLN A 243 -15.65 25.94 9.24
N PHE A 244 -14.41 25.48 9.05
CA PHE A 244 -13.95 24.24 9.69
C PHE A 244 -13.96 24.37 11.22
N LYS A 245 -13.44 25.47 11.77
CA LYS A 245 -13.40 25.69 13.22
C LYS A 245 -14.81 25.63 13.82
N ARG A 246 -15.78 26.34 13.24
CA ARG A 246 -17.19 26.28 13.68
C ARG A 246 -17.75 24.86 13.65
N THR A 247 -17.52 24.11 12.57
CA THR A 247 -17.98 22.73 12.47
C THR A 247 -17.30 21.83 13.51
N ARG A 248 -15.99 21.99 13.73
CA ARG A 248 -15.27 21.28 14.80
C ARG A 248 -15.88 21.61 16.17
N ASP A 249 -16.08 22.88 16.47
CA ASP A 249 -16.57 23.33 17.78
C ASP A 249 -17.99 22.82 18.05
N GLN A 250 -18.85 22.76 17.01
CA GLN A 250 -20.15 22.10 17.09
C GLN A 250 -20.05 20.60 17.42
N LEU A 251 -19.11 19.89 16.80
CA LEU A 251 -18.87 18.47 17.08
C LEU A 251 -18.32 18.27 18.50
N VAL A 252 -17.43 19.15 18.99
CA VAL A 252 -16.89 19.12 20.35
C VAL A 252 -17.98 19.41 21.39
N ALA A 253 -18.79 20.44 21.17
CA ALA A 253 -19.91 20.75 22.06
C ALA A 253 -20.86 19.54 22.18
N LYS A 254 -21.16 18.88 21.06
CA LYS A 254 -22.13 17.78 21.00
C LYS A 254 -21.59 16.44 21.48
N HIS A 255 -20.37 16.07 21.10
CA HIS A 255 -19.81 14.72 21.27
C HIS A 255 -18.54 14.67 22.12
N GLY A 256 -17.95 15.82 22.42
CA GLY A 256 -16.70 15.93 23.14
C GLY A 256 -16.81 15.62 24.63
N ASP A 257 -15.69 15.19 25.18
CA ASP A 257 -15.45 15.06 26.63
C ASP A 257 -15.09 16.41 27.27
N ASN A 258 -14.84 16.40 28.58
CA ASN A 258 -14.47 17.61 29.31
C ASN A 258 -13.18 18.22 28.77
N MET A 259 -12.18 17.39 28.47
CA MET A 259 -10.86 17.85 28.01
C MET A 259 -10.97 18.62 26.69
N SER A 260 -11.64 18.05 25.69
CA SER A 260 -11.83 18.72 24.39
C SER A 260 -12.66 20.00 24.51
N ARG A 261 -13.71 20.01 25.33
CA ARG A 261 -14.56 21.19 25.54
C ARG A 261 -13.82 22.34 26.22
N GLU A 262 -12.93 22.03 27.16
CA GLU A 262 -12.04 23.00 27.77
C GLU A 262 -11.04 23.56 26.75
N ILE A 263 -10.38 22.68 25.98
CA ILE A 263 -9.39 23.07 24.96
C ILE A 263 -10.00 24.01 23.90
N TYR A 264 -11.25 23.78 23.52
CA TYR A 264 -11.92 24.55 22.47
C TYR A 264 -12.93 25.59 23.01
N GLU A 265 -12.96 25.79 24.33
CA GLU A 265 -13.81 26.79 24.99
C GLU A 265 -15.31 26.65 24.63
N THR A 266 -15.80 25.44 24.37
CA THR A 266 -17.18 25.17 23.94
C THR A 266 -18.13 24.89 25.12
N CYS A 267 -17.85 25.48 26.29
CA CYS A 267 -18.62 25.25 27.51
C CYS A 267 -19.94 26.05 27.51
N ASP A 268 -20.92 25.61 26.72
CA ASP A 268 -22.30 26.01 26.95
C ASP A 268 -22.87 25.24 28.17
N SER A 269 -23.44 26.00 29.10
CA SER A 269 -23.76 25.65 30.50
C SER A 269 -24.70 24.45 30.75
N GLU A 270 -25.18 23.73 29.73
CA GLU A 270 -26.27 22.75 29.92
C GLU A 270 -26.03 21.36 29.30
N CYS A 271 -24.96 21.17 28.51
CA CYS A 271 -24.70 19.85 27.93
C CYS A 271 -23.88 18.99 28.90
N THR A 272 -24.50 18.01 29.56
CA THR A 272 -23.74 16.97 30.29
C THR A 272 -22.81 16.20 29.33
N PRO A 273 -21.55 15.94 29.69
CA PRO A 273 -20.64 15.14 28.88
C PRO A 273 -21.26 13.78 28.55
N GLN A 274 -21.22 13.38 27.28
CA GLN A 274 -21.76 12.09 26.89
C GLN A 274 -20.76 10.96 27.25
N VAL A 275 -21.29 9.92 27.89
CA VAL A 275 -20.56 8.67 28.15
C VAL A 275 -20.17 8.03 26.82
N SER A 276 -18.94 7.52 26.75
CA SER A 276 -18.46 6.78 25.58
C SER A 276 -19.39 5.60 25.29
N SER A 277 -19.93 5.54 24.07
CA SER A 277 -20.84 4.46 23.65
C SER A 277 -20.78 4.25 22.15
N ALA A 278 -21.14 3.05 21.68
CA ALA A 278 -21.23 2.73 20.26
C ALA A 278 -22.21 3.66 19.51
N GLY A 279 -23.30 4.08 20.17
CA GLY A 279 -24.27 5.02 19.60
C GLY A 279 -23.67 6.40 19.32
N LEU A 280 -22.82 6.90 20.22
CA LEU A 280 -22.11 8.17 20.05
C LEU A 280 -21.21 8.14 18.81
N TYR A 281 -20.41 7.09 18.65
CA TYR A 281 -19.49 6.98 17.51
C TYR A 281 -20.23 6.88 16.17
N LYS A 282 -21.38 6.20 16.15
CA LYS A 282 -22.24 6.14 14.97
C LYS A 282 -22.86 7.49 14.62
N ALA A 283 -23.27 8.27 15.63
CA ALA A 283 -23.80 9.62 15.42
C ALA A 283 -22.71 10.54 14.87
N LEU A 284 -21.51 10.52 15.47
CA LEU A 284 -20.37 11.29 15.01
C LEU A 284 -20.01 10.95 13.54
N ASP A 285 -19.94 9.66 13.20
CA ASP A 285 -19.66 9.21 11.83
C ASP A 285 -20.69 9.74 10.81
N SER A 286 -21.97 9.84 11.20
CA SER A 286 -23.03 10.36 10.34
C SER A 286 -23.01 11.88 10.11
N GLU A 287 -22.37 12.63 11.00
CA GLU A 287 -22.27 14.09 10.94
C GLU A 287 -20.93 14.56 10.37
N LEU A 288 -19.98 13.64 10.21
CA LEU A 288 -18.63 13.95 9.79
C LEU A 288 -18.55 14.14 8.27
N ALA A 289 -17.98 15.28 7.84
CA ALA A 289 -17.53 15.45 6.46
C ALA A 289 -16.05 15.04 6.35
N ALA A 290 -15.74 13.97 5.59
CA ALA A 290 -14.36 13.50 5.43
C ALA A 290 -13.38 14.58 4.96
N SER A 291 -13.82 15.50 4.09
CA SER A 291 -12.99 16.57 3.55
C SER A 291 -12.45 17.56 4.61
N GLY A 292 -13.07 17.61 5.80
CA GLY A 292 -12.57 18.40 6.93
C GLY A 292 -11.38 17.76 7.64
N TRP A 293 -11.22 16.44 7.50
CA TRP A 293 -10.31 15.64 8.32
C TRP A 293 -9.28 14.86 7.50
N VAL A 294 -9.54 14.68 6.21
CA VAL A 294 -8.66 14.05 5.24
C VAL A 294 -8.61 14.93 3.99
N GLY A 295 -7.40 15.33 3.61
CA GLY A 295 -7.18 16.10 2.38
C GLY A 295 -7.57 15.31 1.14
N PRO A 296 -7.62 15.96 -0.04
CA PRO A 296 -7.78 15.24 -1.29
C PRO A 296 -6.73 14.16 -1.44
N ILE A 297 -7.15 12.99 -1.91
CA ILE A 297 -6.27 11.83 -2.12
C ILE A 297 -6.08 11.57 -3.62
N SER A 298 -4.84 11.30 -4.00
CA SER A 298 -4.48 10.74 -5.31
C SER A 298 -3.96 9.33 -5.12
N VAL A 299 -4.35 8.43 -6.01
CA VAL A 299 -3.98 7.01 -5.93
C VAL A 299 -3.65 6.48 -7.31
N PHE A 300 -2.53 5.77 -7.42
CA PHE A 300 -2.14 5.06 -8.64
C PHE A 300 -1.50 3.71 -8.33
N ILE A 301 -1.49 2.83 -9.34
CA ILE A 301 -0.82 1.52 -9.30
C ILE A 301 0.13 1.38 -10.48
N GLU A 302 1.29 0.79 -10.23
CA GLU A 302 2.27 0.41 -11.25
C GLU A 302 2.66 -1.06 -11.11
N VAL A 303 2.98 -1.71 -12.23
CA VAL A 303 3.31 -3.14 -12.28
C VAL A 303 4.71 -3.34 -12.82
N TRP A 304 5.57 -3.95 -12.01
CA TRP A 304 6.99 -4.12 -12.22
C TRP A 304 7.36 -5.59 -12.42
N ARG A 305 8.30 -5.84 -13.33
CA ARG A 305 8.86 -7.16 -13.62
C ARG A 305 10.33 -7.07 -13.97
N LEU A 306 11.04 -8.19 -13.86
CA LEU A 306 12.35 -8.32 -14.48
C LEU A 306 12.21 -8.44 -16.00
N ARG A 307 12.90 -7.57 -16.73
CA ARG A 307 13.13 -7.70 -18.18
C ARG A 307 14.62 -7.56 -18.41
N ASN A 308 15.23 -8.55 -19.06
CA ASN A 308 16.68 -8.60 -19.30
C ASN A 308 17.52 -8.45 -18.01
N GLY A 309 17.04 -9.02 -16.89
CA GLY A 309 17.72 -8.96 -15.59
C GLY A 309 17.49 -7.67 -14.80
N GLU A 310 16.75 -6.70 -15.33
CA GLU A 310 16.49 -5.42 -14.66
C GLU A 310 15.00 -5.21 -14.34
N PRO A 311 14.67 -4.64 -13.16
CA PRO A 311 13.32 -4.21 -12.84
C PRO A 311 12.84 -3.14 -13.83
N SER A 312 11.67 -3.37 -14.41
CA SER A 312 11.09 -2.46 -15.40
C SER A 312 9.58 -2.44 -15.30
N LEU A 313 9.00 -1.28 -15.63
CA LEU A 313 7.56 -1.10 -15.69
C LEU A 313 7.00 -1.92 -16.86
N THR A 314 5.95 -2.70 -16.58
CA THR A 314 5.34 -3.59 -17.57
C THR A 314 4.46 -2.82 -18.54
N GLU A 315 3.65 -1.90 -18.00
CA GLU A 315 2.60 -1.14 -18.67
C GLU A 315 2.48 0.27 -18.06
N PRO A 316 1.86 1.23 -18.76
CA PRO A 316 1.59 2.55 -18.20
C PRO A 316 0.80 2.47 -16.89
N ARG A 317 1.18 3.32 -15.93
CA ARG A 317 0.53 3.52 -14.63
C ARG A 317 -0.99 3.54 -14.70
N ILE A 318 -1.64 2.89 -13.75
CA ILE A 318 -3.10 2.85 -13.60
C ILE A 318 -3.51 3.92 -12.58
N ASP A 319 -4.14 5.00 -13.06
CA ASP A 319 -4.70 6.03 -12.19
C ASP A 319 -6.03 5.58 -11.59
N ILE A 320 -6.15 5.68 -10.26
CA ILE A 320 -7.32 5.26 -9.51
C ILE A 320 -8.12 6.47 -9.02
N LEU A 321 -7.43 7.42 -8.40
CA LEU A 321 -7.98 8.70 -7.92
C LEU A 321 -7.07 9.87 -8.34
N PRO A 322 -7.64 11.00 -8.81
CA PRO A 322 -9.05 11.18 -9.17
C PRO A 322 -9.48 10.19 -10.26
N ILE A 323 -10.78 9.92 -10.38
CA ILE A 323 -11.28 8.92 -11.33
C ILE A 323 -10.90 9.37 -12.74
N PRO A 324 -10.09 8.59 -13.49
CA PRO A 324 -9.69 8.98 -14.84
C PRO A 324 -10.87 8.85 -15.80
N THR A 325 -10.80 9.56 -16.94
CA THR A 325 -11.82 9.48 -18.00
C THR A 325 -12.00 8.06 -18.54
N CYS A 326 -10.92 7.28 -18.57
CA CYS A 326 -10.93 5.88 -18.98
C CYS A 326 -10.38 5.01 -17.83
N PRO A 327 -11.21 4.64 -16.85
CA PRO A 327 -10.83 3.72 -15.79
C PRO A 327 -10.31 2.39 -16.34
N ARG A 328 -9.22 1.90 -15.76
CA ARG A 328 -8.66 0.58 -16.05
C ARG A 328 -8.58 -0.24 -14.78
N ASP A 329 -8.73 -1.56 -14.94
CA ASP A 329 -8.53 -2.52 -13.86
C ASP A 329 -7.09 -3.06 -13.87
N LEU A 330 -6.63 -3.56 -12.73
CA LEU A 330 -5.36 -4.29 -12.65
C LEU A 330 -5.61 -5.73 -13.12
N ILE A 331 -4.84 -6.16 -14.13
CA ILE A 331 -4.95 -7.49 -14.71
C ILE A 331 -3.75 -8.35 -14.30
N LEU A 332 -4.01 -9.49 -13.68
CA LEU A 332 -3.01 -10.52 -13.39
C LEU A 332 -3.25 -11.71 -14.32
N LYS A 333 -2.20 -12.25 -14.95
CA LYS A 333 -2.33 -13.47 -15.74
C LYS A 333 -2.28 -14.68 -14.81
N VAL A 334 -2.95 -15.77 -15.18
CA VAL A 334 -2.80 -17.04 -14.42
C VAL A 334 -1.33 -17.49 -14.40
N THR A 335 -0.56 -17.18 -15.46
CA THR A 335 0.89 -17.41 -15.50
C THR A 335 1.70 -16.60 -14.49
N ASP A 336 1.12 -15.52 -13.94
CA ASP A 336 1.74 -14.75 -12.85
C ASP A 336 1.48 -15.37 -11.49
N LEU A 337 0.55 -16.33 -11.40
CA LEU A 337 0.16 -16.98 -10.16
C LEU A 337 0.65 -18.41 -10.06
N ILE A 338 0.96 -19.06 -11.18
CA ILE A 338 1.38 -20.48 -11.22
C ILE A 338 2.78 -20.57 -11.87
N PRO A 339 3.80 -21.02 -11.11
CA PRO A 339 5.16 -21.23 -11.62
C PRO A 339 5.18 -22.14 -12.85
N VAL A 340 6.11 -21.91 -13.77
CA VAL A 340 6.17 -22.60 -15.08
C VAL A 340 6.25 -24.12 -14.91
N GLU A 341 7.11 -24.54 -13.99
CA GLU A 341 7.38 -25.91 -13.57
C GLU A 341 6.15 -26.66 -13.03
N HIS A 342 5.13 -25.95 -12.57
CA HIS A 342 3.90 -26.52 -12.02
C HIS A 342 2.71 -26.44 -12.96
N ARG A 343 2.82 -25.82 -14.14
CA ARG A 343 1.67 -25.69 -15.05
C ARG A 343 1.22 -27.03 -15.62
N ALA A 344 2.17 -27.93 -15.87
CA ALA A 344 1.90 -29.24 -16.45
C ALA A 344 1.13 -30.18 -15.50
N SER A 345 1.07 -29.88 -14.19
CA SER A 345 0.27 -30.68 -13.24
C SER A 345 -1.23 -30.37 -13.32
N PHE A 346 -1.63 -29.29 -14.00
CA PHE A 346 -3.03 -28.93 -14.18
C PHE A 346 -3.49 -29.33 -15.58
N PRO A 347 -4.36 -30.35 -15.75
CA PRO A 347 -4.70 -30.93 -17.06
C PRO A 347 -5.40 -29.95 -18.02
N ASN A 348 -6.05 -28.91 -17.48
CA ASN A 348 -6.77 -27.89 -18.24
C ASN A 348 -6.15 -26.50 -18.06
N PHE A 349 -4.83 -26.43 -17.86
CA PHE A 349 -4.14 -25.16 -17.71
C PHE A 349 -4.25 -24.31 -18.98
N ASP A 350 -4.92 -23.16 -18.89
CA ASP A 350 -4.94 -22.14 -19.93
C ASP A 350 -4.17 -20.89 -19.49
N ALA A 351 -3.05 -20.62 -20.18
CA ALA A 351 -2.14 -19.50 -19.95
C ALA A 351 -2.75 -18.14 -20.34
N SER A 352 -3.79 -18.12 -21.18
CA SER A 352 -4.44 -16.90 -21.65
C SER A 352 -5.41 -16.30 -20.63
N ARG A 353 -5.80 -17.09 -19.62
CA ARG A 353 -6.71 -16.63 -18.56
C ARG A 353 -6.10 -15.52 -17.72
N THR A 354 -6.98 -14.58 -17.36
CA THR A 354 -6.63 -13.41 -16.58
C THR A 354 -7.58 -13.20 -15.43
N ILE A 355 -7.05 -12.74 -14.31
CA ILE A 355 -7.78 -12.31 -13.13
C ILE A 355 -7.81 -10.79 -13.12
N THR A 356 -9.01 -10.23 -13.03
CA THR A 356 -9.23 -8.78 -12.95
C THR A 356 -9.38 -8.39 -11.49
N ILE A 357 -8.52 -7.50 -11.01
CA ILE A 357 -8.70 -6.83 -9.71
C ILE A 357 -9.54 -5.58 -9.95
N ASP A 358 -10.75 -5.59 -9.40
CA ASP A 358 -11.79 -4.58 -9.65
C ASP A 358 -11.42 -3.21 -9.04
N MET A 359 -10.95 -2.28 -9.87
CA MET A 359 -10.55 -0.94 -9.42
C MET A 359 -11.76 -0.07 -9.06
N THR A 360 -12.97 -0.42 -9.52
CA THR A 360 -14.21 0.22 -9.06
C THR A 360 -14.49 -0.16 -7.61
N CYS A 361 -14.36 -1.45 -7.27
CA CYS A 361 -14.41 -1.91 -5.89
C CYS A 361 -13.32 -1.23 -5.05
N PHE A 362 -12.09 -1.08 -5.56
CA PHE A 362 -11.02 -0.40 -4.82
C PHE A 362 -11.39 1.06 -4.51
N ARG A 363 -11.92 1.83 -5.47
CA ARG A 363 -12.41 3.20 -5.22
C ARG A 363 -13.47 3.27 -4.12
N LEU A 364 -14.42 2.33 -4.11
CA LEU A 364 -15.42 2.26 -3.05
C LEU A 364 -14.81 1.95 -1.67
N GLN A 365 -13.79 1.08 -1.62
CA GLN A 365 -13.07 0.81 -0.38
C GLN A 365 -12.24 2.02 0.07
N LEU A 366 -11.61 2.75 -0.86
CA LEU A 366 -10.88 3.98 -0.57
C LEU A 366 -11.79 5.05 0.02
N GLU A 367 -13.01 5.21 -0.49
CA GLU A 367 -13.97 6.18 0.07
C GLU A 367 -14.38 5.81 1.50
N ARG A 368 -14.69 4.53 1.76
CA ARG A 368 -14.98 4.04 3.12
C ARG A 368 -13.78 4.21 4.05
N ALA A 369 -12.58 3.92 3.56
CA ALA A 369 -11.33 4.09 4.29
C ALA A 369 -11.03 5.56 4.59
N ARG A 370 -11.37 6.48 3.67
CA ARG A 370 -11.28 7.92 3.85
C ARG A 370 -12.19 8.38 4.98
N MET A 371 -13.45 7.93 4.99
CA MET A 371 -14.39 8.21 6.08
C MET A 371 -13.89 7.66 7.44
N ARG A 372 -13.41 6.42 7.48
CA ARG A 372 -12.84 5.84 8.71
C ARG A 372 -11.61 6.60 9.20
N THR A 373 -10.73 6.99 8.30
CA THR A 373 -9.56 7.82 8.62
C THR A 373 -9.99 9.19 9.16
N ALA A 374 -11.02 9.79 8.56
CA ALA A 374 -11.61 11.03 9.04
C ALA A 374 -12.14 10.88 10.46
N LEU A 375 -12.91 9.82 10.74
CA LEU A 375 -13.45 9.53 12.08
C LEU A 375 -12.34 9.36 13.12
N ILE A 376 -11.30 8.58 12.82
CA ILE A 376 -10.15 8.38 13.73
C ILE A 376 -9.46 9.72 14.04
N ARG A 377 -9.26 10.58 13.02
CA ARG A 377 -8.65 11.91 13.20
C ARG A 377 -9.57 12.86 13.96
N ALA A 378 -10.87 12.78 13.73
CA ALA A 378 -11.87 13.56 14.46
C ALA A 378 -11.92 13.18 15.93
N LEU A 379 -11.89 11.89 16.23
CA LEU A 379 -11.88 11.39 17.60
C LEU A 379 -10.67 11.88 18.40
N LYS A 380 -9.48 11.99 17.79
CA LYS A 380 -8.31 12.58 18.47
C LYS A 380 -8.52 14.02 18.94
N VAL A 381 -9.40 14.75 18.28
CA VAL A 381 -9.69 16.15 18.56
C VAL A 381 -10.90 16.28 19.48
N ILE A 382 -11.94 15.51 19.21
CA ILE A 382 -13.23 15.57 19.92
C ILE A 382 -13.16 14.80 21.23
N ARG A 383 -12.38 13.73 21.32
CA ARG A 383 -12.22 12.88 22.51
C ARG A 383 -10.77 12.43 22.65
N PRO A 384 -9.84 13.35 22.95
CA PRO A 384 -8.43 13.01 23.13
C PRO A 384 -8.28 11.94 24.22
N LEU A 385 -7.33 11.03 24.05
CA LEU A 385 -6.98 10.09 25.12
C LEU A 385 -6.37 10.87 26.29
N ASP A 386 -6.81 10.55 27.51
CA ASP A 386 -6.18 11.08 28.72
C ASP A 386 -4.71 10.65 28.74
N LYS A 387 -3.81 11.63 28.93
CA LYS A 387 -2.36 11.36 28.97
C LYS A 387 -1.96 10.40 30.09
N GLU A 388 -2.82 10.26 31.11
CA GLU A 388 -2.61 9.42 32.29
C GLU A 388 -3.10 7.97 32.11
N GLU A 389 -3.94 7.69 31.10
CA GLU A 389 -4.40 6.33 30.77
C GLU A 389 -3.43 5.55 29.86
N ILE A 390 -2.26 6.13 29.54
CA ILE A 390 -1.19 5.38 28.87
C ILE A 390 -0.62 4.41 29.91
N ASP A 391 -1.17 3.20 29.92
CA ASP A 391 -0.78 2.15 30.85
C ASP A 391 0.75 1.94 30.80
N PRO A 392 1.46 2.20 31.91
CA PRO A 392 2.91 2.09 31.96
C PRO A 392 3.42 0.66 31.71
N GLU A 393 2.58 -0.38 31.79
CA GLU A 393 2.93 -1.75 31.38
C GLU A 393 3.14 -1.89 29.86
N PHE A 394 2.71 -0.90 29.06
CA PHE A 394 3.01 -0.83 27.62
C PHE A 394 4.40 -0.28 27.32
N LEU A 395 5.04 0.40 28.29
CA LEU A 395 6.44 0.80 28.17
C LEU A 395 7.33 -0.35 28.66
N PRO A 396 8.39 -0.74 27.93
CA PRO A 396 9.41 -1.59 28.53
C PRO A 396 9.94 -0.87 29.78
N PRO A 397 10.20 -1.59 30.90
CA PRO A 397 10.73 -0.97 32.10
C PRO A 397 11.97 -0.17 31.71
N THR A 398 12.00 1.11 32.10
CA THR A 398 13.18 1.96 31.95
C THR A 398 14.37 1.22 32.53
N ILE A 399 15.29 0.80 31.66
CA ILE A 399 16.53 0.14 32.07
C ILE A 399 17.39 1.26 32.67
N SER A 400 17.31 1.41 33.99
CA SER A 400 18.17 2.27 34.80
C SER A 400 19.59 1.77 34.86
#